data_AF-A0A3M3JPM8-F1
#
_entry.id   AF-A0A3M3JPM8-F1
#
_cell.length_a   1.000
_cell.length_b   1.000
_cell.length_c   1.000
_cell.angle_alpha   90.00
_cell.angle_beta   90.00
_cell.angle_gamma   90.00
#
_symmetry.space_group_name_H-M   'P 1'
#
loop_
_entity.id
_entity.type
_entity.pdbx_description
1 polymer ?
#
loop_
_entity_poly.entity_id
_entity_poly.type
_entity_poly.pdbx_seq_one_letter_code
_entity_poly.pdbx_strand_id
1 'polypeptide(L)' 'WPLGSSIKLDTTVDRQRLRQQCVRLGELGYELDFKLQTWNLSTP' A
#
# COMPACT_ATOMS: atom_id res chain seq x y z
N TRP A 1 4.13 -1.31 13.69
CA TRP A 1 4.28 -2.59 12.96
C TRP A 1 5.21 -2.31 11.79
N PRO A 2 6.34 -3.01 11.60
CA PRO A 2 7.22 -2.67 10.49
C PRO A 2 6.60 -3.28 9.23
N LEU A 3 5.83 -2.48 8.50
CA LEU A 3 5.54 -2.78 7.12
C LEU A 3 6.89 -2.77 6.40
N GLY A 4 7.25 -3.89 5.78
CA GLY A 4 8.51 -3.98 5.03
C GLY A 4 8.57 -2.94 3.90
N SER A 5 9.69 -2.89 3.19
CA SER A 5 9.89 -1.95 2.09
C SER A 5 8.92 -2.16 0.92
N SER A 6 8.24 -3.31 0.86
CA SER A 6 7.21 -3.64 -0.11
C SER A 6 6.05 -4.36 0.56
N ILE A 7 4.82 -3.99 0.22
CA ILE A 7 3.59 -4.50 0.83
C ILE A 7 2.58 -4.79 -0.28
N LYS A 8 1.89 -5.90 -0.21
CA LYS A 8 0.76 -6.19 -1.09
C LYS A 8 -0.55 -6.03 -0.31
N LEU A 9 -1.47 -5.21 -0.83
CA LEU A 9 -2.80 -5.12 -0.24
C LEU A 9 -3.62 -6.35 -0.62
N ASP A 10 -4.34 -6.90 0.34
CA ASP A 10 -5.28 -7.98 0.11
C ASP A 10 -6.53 -7.39 -0.57
N THR A 11 -6.79 -7.78 -1.82
CA THR A 11 -7.92 -7.30 -2.60
C THR A 11 -9.23 -8.02 -2.27
N THR A 12 -9.19 -9.07 -1.43
CA THR A 12 -10.38 -9.79 -0.96
C THR A 12 -11.07 -9.07 0.19
N VAL A 13 -10.41 -8.08 0.81
CA VAL A 13 -11.04 -7.21 1.81
C VAL A 13 -12.06 -6.28 1.15
N ASP A 14 -13.00 -5.79 1.96
CA ASP A 14 -13.99 -4.83 1.49
C ASP A 14 -13.35 -3.59 0.83
N ARG A 15 -14.01 -3.08 -0.23
CA ARG A 15 -13.51 -1.96 -1.03
C ARG A 15 -13.28 -0.69 -0.22
N GLN A 16 -14.07 -0.44 0.81
CA GLN A 16 -13.89 0.71 1.69
C GLN A 16 -12.60 0.58 2.49
N ARG A 17 -12.33 -0.62 3.02
CA ARG A 17 -11.11 -0.92 3.78
C ARG A 17 -9.87 -0.84 2.89
N LEU A 18 -9.96 -1.35 1.67
CA LEU A 18 -8.89 -1.25 0.68
C LEU A 18 -8.55 0.22 0.38
N ARG A 19 -9.56 1.07 0.15
CA ARG A 19 -9.36 2.52 -0.08
C ARG A 19 -8.70 3.21 1.12
N GLN A 20 -9.15 2.90 2.34
CA GLN A 20 -8.54 3.44 3.56
C GLN A 20 -7.07 3.03 3.69
N GLN A 21 -6.73 1.78 3.35
CA GLN A 21 -5.35 1.31 3.35
C GLN A 21 -4.50 2.02 2.28
N CYS A 22 -5.02 2.21 1.07
CA CYS A 22 -4.33 2.98 0.03
C CYS A 22 -4.02 4.42 0.47
N VAL A 23 -5.00 5.11 1.07
CA VAL A 23 -4.82 6.47 1.59
C VAL A 23 -3.74 6.49 2.67
N ARG A 24 -3.84 5.56 3.63
CA ARG A 24 -2.87 5.43 4.73
C ARG A 24 -1.45 5.18 4.23
N LEU A 25 -1.29 4.35 3.20
CA LEU A 25 0.01 4.05 2.60
C LEU A 25 0.58 5.27 1.87
N GLY A 26 -0.25 6.04 1.15
CA GLY A 26 0.16 7.31 0.56
C GLY A 26 0.65 8.33 1.62
N GLU A 27 -0.06 8.45 2.75
CA GLU A 27 0.38 9.30 3.88
C GLU A 27 1.72 8.88 4.48
N LEU A 28 2.06 7.59 4.40
CA LEU A 28 3.32 7.03 4.89
C LEU A 28 4.45 7.12 3.85
N GLY A 29 4.20 7.67 2.65
CA GLY A 29 5.18 7.77 1.57
C GLY A 29 5.37 6.49 0.77
N TYR A 30 4.41 5.58 0.81
CA TYR A 30 4.42 4.42 -0.09
C TYR A 30 3.82 4.78 -1.45
N GLU A 31 4.47 4.29 -2.51
CA GLU A 31 4.02 4.44 -3.88
C GLU A 31 3.52 3.10 -4.43
N LEU A 32 2.41 3.17 -5.19
CA LEU A 32 1.82 2.00 -5.83
C LEU A 32 2.59 1.67 -7.13
N ASP A 33 3.19 0.50 -7.17
CA ASP A 33 3.69 -0.13 -8.39
C ASP A 33 2.54 -0.88 -9.07
N PHE A 34 2.04 -0.31 -10.17
CA PHE A 34 0.96 -0.91 -10.97
C PHE A 34 1.37 -2.21 -11.67
N LYS A 35 2.66 -2.41 -11.98
CA LYS A 35 3.13 -3.64 -12.65
C LYS A 35 3.12 -4.81 -11.70
N LEU A 36 3.56 -4.58 -10.46
CA LEU A 36 3.64 -5.62 -9.44
C LEU A 36 2.38 -5.70 -8.54
N GLN A 37 1.51 -4.69 -8.64
CA GLN A 37 0.39 -4.48 -7.73
C GLN A 37 0.85 -4.46 -6.26
N THR A 38 2.00 -3.84 -6.00
CA THR A 38 2.61 -3.71 -4.67
C THR A 38 2.82 -2.25 -4.32
N TRP A 39 2.78 -1.96 -3.02
CA TRP A 39 3.09 -0.66 -2.45
C TRP A 39 4.52 -0.70 -1.94
N ASN A 40 5.39 0.14 -2.48
CA ASN A 40 6.79 0.20 -2.10
C ASN A 40 7.06 1.50 -1.34
N LEU A 41 7.85 1.41 -0.27
CA LEU A 41 8.25 2.59 0.49
C LEU A 41 9.14 3.44 -0.41
N SER A 42 8.61 4.57 -0.89
CA SER A 42 9.38 5.57 -1.62
C SER A 42 10.12 6.38 -0.56
N THR A 43 11.19 5.78 -0.04
CA THR A 43 12.08 6.48 0.89
C THR A 43 12.86 7.48 0.03
N PRO A 44 12.91 8.77 0.41
CA PRO A 44 13.77 9.74 -0.28
C PRO A 44 15.26 9.36 -0.18
#